data_AF-A0AAX2A6Y5-F1
#
_entry.id   AF-A0AAX2A6Y5-F1
#
_cell.length_a   1.000
_cell.length_b   1.000
_cell.length_c   1.000
_cell.angle_alpha   90.00
_cell.angle_beta   90.00
_cell.angle_gamma   90.00
#
_symmetry.space_group_name_H-M   'P 1'
#
loop_
_entity.id
_entity.type
_entity.pdbx_description
1 polymer ?
#
loop_
_entity_poly.entity_id
_entity_poly.type
_entity_poly.pdbx_seq_one_letter_code
_entity_poly.pdbx_strand_id
1 'polypeptide(L)'
;DKGEDVGYLPGLEEKFRIYNHPLMDSLDYIIRSEHKKRRNKKSDTAYTPLEDSEVTARIEQMISNYGIETMWVGEMRGRTLSNSFIIIDEAQNMSNKTMQMVLSRVDNSCKVVILGSNKQIDNFYVNRYTNSLTTLLKSTKNENNFVNIFAIKLEKVLRGPIT
;
A
#
# COMPACT_ATOMS: atom_id res chain seq x y z
N ASP A 1 -12.65 7.96 16.46
CA ASP A 1 -11.22 7.89 16.10
C ASP A 1 -10.29 8.41 17.19
N LYS A 2 -10.17 7.70 18.32
CA LYS A 2 -9.13 8.02 19.33
C LYS A 2 -7.70 7.61 18.88
N GLY A 3 -7.58 6.94 17.73
CA GLY A 3 -6.29 6.62 17.11
C GLY A 3 -5.67 7.75 16.30
N GLU A 4 -6.43 8.81 15.98
CA GLU A 4 -5.94 9.99 15.26
C GLU A 4 -5.29 11.06 16.16
N ASP A 5 -5.45 10.93 17.49
CA ASP A 5 -4.93 11.89 18.49
C ASP A 5 -3.56 11.51 19.08
N VAL A 6 -2.94 10.42 18.61
CA VAL A 6 -1.58 10.07 19.05
C VAL A 6 -0.59 10.95 18.28
N GLY A 7 -0.39 12.15 18.79
CA GLY A 7 0.77 12.98 18.44
C GLY A 7 2.07 12.19 18.60
N TYR A 8 3.10 12.63 17.88
CA TYR A 8 4.42 12.00 17.76
C TYR A 8 5.03 11.68 19.14
N LEU A 9 4.86 10.44 19.59
CA LEU A 9 5.55 9.89 20.77
C LEU A 9 6.86 9.24 20.30
N PRO A 10 8.01 9.53 20.92
CA PRO A 10 9.25 8.84 20.59
C PRO A 10 9.07 7.32 20.77
N GLY A 11 9.47 6.54 19.75
CA GLY A 11 9.27 5.08 19.65
C GLY A 11 8.05 4.64 18.82
N LEU A 12 7.28 5.58 18.26
CA LEU A 12 6.13 5.29 17.40
C LEU A 12 6.54 4.69 16.04
N GLU A 13 7.67 5.13 15.49
CA GLU A 13 8.21 4.66 14.20
C GLU A 13 8.58 3.17 14.22
N GLU A 14 9.16 2.69 15.33
CA GLU A 14 9.50 1.28 15.50
C GLU A 14 8.26 0.38 15.62
N LYS A 15 7.19 0.86 16.27
CA LYS A 15 5.91 0.14 16.32
C LYS A 15 5.27 0.01 14.95
N PHE A 16 5.46 1.02 14.13
CA PHE A 16 4.87 1.10 12.82
C PHE A 16 5.65 0.32 11.76
N ARG A 17 6.94 0.08 11.97
CA ARG A 17 7.78 -0.78 11.12
C ARG A 17 7.18 -2.16 10.88
N ILE A 18 6.40 -2.70 11.83
CA ILE A 18 5.76 -4.01 11.72
C ILE A 18 4.78 -4.05 10.53
N TYR A 19 4.04 -2.97 10.28
CA TYR A 19 3.08 -2.91 9.19
C TYR A 19 3.75 -2.75 7.82
N ASN A 20 5.04 -2.42 7.79
CA ASN A 20 5.82 -2.39 6.56
C ASN A 20 6.36 -3.78 6.17
N HIS A 21 6.21 -4.81 7.01
CA HIS A 21 6.66 -6.17 6.69
C HIS A 21 6.08 -6.70 5.36
N PRO A 22 4.77 -6.58 5.06
CA PRO A 22 4.22 -7.05 3.79
C PRO A 22 4.84 -6.36 2.56
N LEU A 23 5.19 -5.08 2.67
CA LEU A 23 5.91 -4.37 1.62
C LEU A 23 7.32 -4.95 1.44
N MET A 24 8.06 -5.13 2.53
CA MET A 24 9.42 -5.68 2.50
C MET A 24 9.45 -7.11 1.95
N ASP A 25 8.49 -7.95 2.35
CA ASP A 25 8.33 -9.31 1.82
C ASP A 25 8.05 -9.31 0.31
N SER A 26 7.24 -8.34 -0.16
CA SER A 26 6.96 -8.17 -1.58
C SER A 26 8.21 -7.74 -2.36
N LEU A 27 9.03 -6.84 -1.80
CA LEU A 27 10.29 -6.39 -2.40
C LEU A 27 11.33 -7.52 -2.43
N ASP A 28 11.46 -8.29 -1.34
CA ASP A 28 12.30 -9.50 -1.29
C ASP A 28 11.90 -10.48 -2.41
N TYR A 29 10.60 -10.78 -2.51
CA TYR A 29 10.08 -11.68 -3.54
C TYR A 29 10.42 -11.19 -4.95
N ILE A 30 10.23 -9.89 -5.22
CA ILE A 30 10.57 -9.29 -6.52
C ILE A 30 12.05 -9.51 -6.82
N ILE A 31 12.96 -9.17 -5.90
CA ILE A 31 14.41 -9.30 -6.09
C ILE A 31 14.82 -10.75 -6.34
N ARG A 32 14.32 -11.69 -5.54
CA ARG A 32 14.61 -13.13 -5.71
C ARG A 32 14.06 -13.65 -7.04
N SER A 33 12.85 -13.23 -7.42
CA SER A 33 12.22 -13.62 -8.68
C SER A 33 12.98 -13.09 -9.90
N GLU A 34 13.47 -11.85 -9.85
CA GLU A 34 14.28 -11.26 -10.92
C GLU A 34 15.63 -11.94 -11.03
N HIS A 35 16.29 -12.23 -9.91
CA HIS A 35 17.56 -12.97 -9.90
C HIS A 35 17.40 -14.35 -10.56
N LYS A 36 16.31 -15.06 -10.25
CA LYS A 36 15.98 -16.35 -10.89
C LYS A 36 15.74 -16.21 -12.39
N LYS A 37 14.96 -15.20 -12.82
CA LYS A 37 14.66 -14.95 -14.25
C LYS A 37 15.88 -14.57 -15.08
N ARG A 38 16.79 -13.75 -14.54
CA ARG A 38 18.02 -13.31 -15.25
C ARG A 38 18.96 -14.49 -15.56
N ARG A 39 19.04 -15.49 -14.69
CA ARG A 39 19.91 -16.67 -14.88
C ARG A 39 19.30 -17.73 -15.79
N ASN A 40 17.98 -17.88 -15.83
CA ASN A 40 17.31 -18.74 -16.83
C ASN A 40 17.59 -18.31 -18.30
N LYS A 41 18.04 -17.08 -18.55
CA LYS A 41 18.47 -16.62 -19.88
C LYS A 41 19.97 -16.87 -20.18
N LYS A 42 20.77 -17.24 -19.18
CA LYS A 42 22.23 -17.42 -19.27
C LYS A 42 22.64 -18.74 -18.61
N SER A 43 22.55 -19.84 -19.35
CA SER A 43 23.21 -21.15 -19.09
C SER A 43 22.80 -22.00 -17.88
N ASP A 44 22.90 -23.31 -18.09
CA ASP A 44 22.48 -24.48 -17.29
C ASP A 44 23.35 -24.74 -16.04
N THR A 45 23.64 -23.72 -15.22
CA THR A 45 24.35 -23.89 -13.94
C THR A 45 23.38 -23.89 -12.76
N ALA A 46 23.64 -24.76 -11.78
CA ALA A 46 22.83 -24.92 -10.57
C ALA A 46 22.52 -23.57 -9.90
N TYR A 47 21.25 -23.36 -9.56
CA TYR A 47 20.77 -22.16 -8.87
C TYR A 47 21.47 -22.01 -7.52
N THR A 48 22.25 -20.93 -7.35
CA THR A 48 22.72 -20.49 -6.04
C THR A 48 21.71 -19.50 -5.47
N PRO A 49 21.04 -19.81 -4.34
CA PRO A 49 20.21 -18.84 -3.64
C PRO A 49 21.00 -17.58 -3.31
N LEU A 50 20.35 -16.41 -3.39
CA LEU A 50 20.92 -15.18 -2.83
C LEU A 50 21.00 -15.32 -1.32
N GLU A 51 22.12 -14.90 -0.74
CA GLU A 51 22.24 -14.74 0.71
C GLU A 51 21.34 -13.60 1.19
N ASP A 52 20.80 -13.73 2.40
CA ASP A 52 19.83 -12.77 2.95
C ASP A 52 20.43 -11.36 3.13
N SER A 53 21.73 -11.28 3.42
CA SER A 53 22.45 -10.00 3.49
C SER A 53 22.47 -9.28 2.14
N GLU A 54 22.67 -10.01 1.05
CA GLU A 54 22.68 -9.42 -0.30
C GLU A 54 21.28 -8.97 -0.72
N VAL A 55 20.24 -9.74 -0.37
CA VAL A 55 18.86 -9.35 -0.66
C VAL A 55 18.48 -8.07 0.07
N THR A 56 18.83 -7.97 1.35
CA THR A 56 18.59 -6.77 2.16
C THR A 56 19.23 -5.52 1.53
N ALA A 57 20.51 -5.62 1.14
CA ALA A 57 21.20 -4.51 0.47
C ALA A 57 20.53 -4.09 -0.85
N ARG A 58 20.02 -5.06 -1.63
CA ARG A 58 19.29 -4.77 -2.87
C ARG A 58 17.92 -4.15 -2.62
N ILE A 59 17.23 -4.52 -1.53
CA ILE A 59 15.96 -3.88 -1.12
C ILE A 59 16.22 -2.41 -0.81
N GLU A 60 17.23 -2.10 0.00
CA GLU A 60 17.59 -0.72 0.34
C GLU A 60 17.94 0.10 -0.91
N GLN A 61 18.71 -0.47 -1.83
CA GLN A 61 18.99 0.15 -3.13
C GLN A 61 17.72 0.38 -3.95
N MET A 62 16.80 -0.58 -3.98
CA MET A 62 15.54 -0.46 -4.71
C MET A 62 14.66 0.66 -4.13
N ILE A 63 14.53 0.72 -2.81
CA ILE A 63 13.80 1.78 -2.11
C ILE A 63 14.39 3.14 -2.44
N SER A 64 15.72 3.29 -2.37
CA SER A 64 16.41 4.53 -2.69
C SER A 64 16.24 4.94 -4.17
N ASN A 65 16.42 4.00 -5.10
CA ASN A 65 16.36 4.27 -6.54
C ASN A 65 14.97 4.69 -7.01
N TYR A 66 13.92 4.13 -6.40
CA TYR A 66 12.53 4.41 -6.78
C TYR A 66 11.82 5.40 -5.85
N GLY A 67 12.50 5.92 -4.82
CA GLY A 67 11.92 6.85 -3.86
C GLY A 67 10.69 6.28 -3.14
N ILE A 68 10.76 5.01 -2.72
CA ILE A 68 9.64 4.34 -2.05
C ILE A 68 9.55 4.85 -0.62
N GLU A 69 8.43 5.50 -0.29
CA GLU A 69 8.17 6.02 1.05
C GLU A 69 6.89 5.39 1.62
N THR A 70 6.92 5.08 2.92
CA THR A 70 5.73 4.63 3.66
C THR A 70 5.31 5.73 4.62
N MET A 71 4.02 6.03 4.65
CA MET A 71 3.49 7.10 5.51
C MET A 71 2.24 6.64 6.24
N TRP A 72 2.13 7.09 7.49
CA TRP A 72 0.92 6.92 8.27
C TRP A 72 -0.09 8.01 7.94
N VAL A 73 -1.38 7.70 8.10
CA VAL A 73 -2.47 8.67 7.88
C VAL A 73 -2.24 9.98 8.65
N GLY A 74 -1.73 9.90 9.89
CA GLY A 74 -1.43 11.08 10.71
C GLY A 74 -0.32 11.97 10.12
N GLU A 75 0.65 11.38 9.41
CA GLU A 75 1.76 12.12 8.79
C GLU A 75 1.33 12.88 7.55
N MET A 76 0.20 12.51 6.94
CA MET A 76 -0.33 13.19 5.75
C MET A 76 -0.90 14.58 6.07
N ARG A 77 -1.19 14.86 7.35
CA ARG A 77 -1.77 16.13 7.76
C ARG A 77 -0.81 17.28 7.47
N GLY A 78 -1.27 18.26 6.71
CA GLY A 78 -0.47 19.45 6.37
C GLY A 78 0.57 19.23 5.25
N ARG A 79 0.59 18.07 4.61
CA ARG A 79 1.44 17.81 3.45
C ARG A 79 0.71 18.07 2.13
N THR A 80 1.47 18.18 1.06
CA THR A 80 0.99 18.09 -0.32
C THR A 80 1.85 17.06 -1.03
N LEU A 81 1.22 16.08 -1.66
CA LEU A 81 1.87 15.04 -2.45
C LEU A 81 1.76 15.41 -3.92
N SER A 82 2.90 15.41 -4.59
CA SER A 82 3.05 15.77 -6.00
C SER A 82 3.93 14.77 -6.72
N ASN A 83 3.66 14.53 -8.00
CA ASN A 83 4.42 13.66 -8.89
C ASN A 83 4.66 12.25 -8.30
N SER A 84 3.64 11.71 -7.65
CA SER A 84 3.76 10.45 -6.89
C SER A 84 2.72 9.42 -7.31
N PHE A 85 3.11 8.14 -7.24
CA PHE A 85 2.19 7.02 -7.32
C PHE A 85 1.85 6.57 -5.90
N ILE A 86 0.59 6.74 -5.51
CA ILE A 86 0.14 6.58 -4.12
C ILE A 86 -0.71 5.32 -4.03
N ILE A 87 -0.35 4.44 -3.11
CA ILE A 87 -1.15 3.25 -2.77
C ILE A 87 -1.71 3.47 -1.37
N ILE A 88 -3.03 3.42 -1.25
CA ILE A 88 -3.73 3.44 0.03
C ILE A 88 -4.31 2.03 0.23
N ASP A 89 -3.71 1.27 1.14
CA ASP A 89 -4.17 -0.06 1.47
C ASP A 89 -5.11 -0.07 2.67
N GLU A 90 -5.87 -1.16 2.84
CA GLU A 90 -6.80 -1.39 3.93
C GLU A 90 -7.87 -0.27 4.09
N ALA A 91 -8.32 0.31 2.97
CA ALA A 91 -9.25 1.45 2.98
C ALA A 91 -10.61 1.16 3.63
N GLN A 92 -10.98 -0.12 3.77
CA GLN A 92 -12.19 -0.52 4.52
C GLN A 92 -12.11 -0.16 6.01
N ASN A 93 -10.91 0.02 6.55
CA ASN A 93 -10.67 0.38 7.95
C ASN A 93 -10.67 1.90 8.17
N MET A 94 -10.78 2.71 7.11
CA MET A 94 -10.80 4.17 7.20
C MET A 94 -12.23 4.72 7.19
N SER A 95 -12.46 5.77 7.98
CA SER A 95 -13.69 6.57 7.88
C SER A 95 -13.66 7.44 6.62
N ASN A 96 -14.83 7.91 6.18
CA ASN A 96 -14.92 8.87 5.07
C ASN A 96 -14.15 10.17 5.35
N LYS A 97 -14.14 10.62 6.61
CA LYS A 97 -13.43 11.82 7.05
C LYS A 97 -11.91 11.63 6.94
N THR A 98 -11.43 10.48 7.39
CA THR A 98 -10.01 10.10 7.31
C THR A 98 -9.56 10.02 5.84
N MET A 99 -10.33 9.38 4.99
CA MET A 99 -10.02 9.29 3.55
C MET A 99 -10.04 10.67 2.87
N GLN A 100 -10.98 11.55 3.22
CA GLN A 100 -10.98 12.93 2.72
C GLN A 100 -9.73 13.70 3.14
N MET A 101 -9.28 13.54 4.39
CA MET A 101 -8.07 14.19 4.91
C MET A 101 -6.83 13.77 4.12
N VAL A 102 -6.75 12.49 3.71
CA VAL A 102 -5.71 11.92 2.87
C VAL A 102 -5.80 12.44 1.42
N LEU A 103 -6.95 12.26 0.77
CA LEU A 103 -7.12 12.62 -0.64
C LEU A 103 -7.00 14.13 -0.90
N SER A 104 -7.33 14.97 0.07
CA SER A 104 -7.15 16.43 -0.06
C SER A 104 -5.69 16.88 -0.12
N ARG A 105 -4.73 15.96 0.08
CA ARG A 105 -3.29 16.24 0.00
C ARG A 105 -2.71 15.90 -1.36
N VAL A 106 -3.46 15.21 -2.20
CA VAL A 106 -3.00 14.70 -3.47
C VAL A 106 -3.25 15.72 -4.56
N ASP A 107 -2.20 16.07 -5.32
CA ASP A 107 -2.33 16.96 -6.46
C ASP A 107 -2.71 16.21 -7.76
N ASN A 108 -2.95 16.98 -8.83
CA ASN A 108 -3.38 16.44 -10.12
C ASN A 108 -2.29 15.68 -10.89
N SER A 109 -1.03 15.77 -10.46
CA SER A 109 0.09 15.06 -11.08
C SER A 109 0.26 13.64 -10.52
N CYS A 110 -0.47 13.31 -9.45
CA CYS A 110 -0.40 12.01 -8.81
C CYS A 110 -1.36 10.99 -9.42
N LYS A 111 -1.04 9.71 -9.19
CA LYS A 111 -1.95 8.59 -9.45
C LYS A 111 -2.23 7.87 -8.14
N VAL A 112 -3.49 7.72 -7.78
CA VAL A 112 -3.92 7.07 -6.53
C VAL A 112 -4.54 5.72 -6.83
N VAL A 113 -4.08 4.69 -6.13
CA VAL A 113 -4.67 3.36 -6.12
C VAL A 113 -5.15 3.06 -4.71
N ILE A 114 -6.43 2.72 -4.58
CA ILE A 114 -7.07 2.43 -3.30
C ILE A 114 -7.41 0.95 -3.28
N LEU A 115 -6.89 0.25 -2.28
CA LEU A 115 -7.02 -1.19 -2.09
C LEU A 115 -7.78 -1.48 -0.79
N GLY A 116 -8.42 -2.64 -0.73
CA GLY A 116 -9.09 -3.09 0.49
C GLY A 116 -10.16 -4.15 0.25
N SER A 117 -10.70 -4.66 1.36
CA SER A 117 -11.66 -5.76 1.37
C SER A 117 -12.76 -5.54 2.40
N ASN A 118 -13.99 -5.29 1.94
CA ASN A 118 -15.17 -5.16 2.83
C ASN A 118 -15.51 -6.42 3.64
N LYS A 119 -14.82 -7.55 3.41
CA LYS A 119 -14.95 -8.78 4.19
C LYS A 119 -14.01 -8.80 5.42
N GLN A 120 -13.03 -7.90 5.49
CA GLN A 120 -11.98 -7.85 6.50
C GLN A 120 -11.97 -6.46 7.15
N ILE A 121 -13.09 -6.09 7.78
CA ILE A 121 -13.20 -4.81 8.49
C ILE A 121 -12.78 -5.07 9.94
N ASP A 122 -11.66 -4.48 10.33
CA ASP A 122 -11.07 -4.63 11.66
C ASP A 122 -11.39 -3.42 12.56
N ASN A 123 -11.65 -2.26 11.96
CA ASN A 123 -11.97 -1.05 12.71
C ASN A 123 -13.44 -1.04 13.19
N PHE A 124 -13.64 -1.14 14.51
CA PHE A 124 -14.96 -1.13 15.16
C PHE A 124 -15.78 0.15 14.96
N TYR A 125 -15.16 1.27 14.57
CA TYR A 125 -15.85 2.55 14.35
C TYR A 125 -16.44 2.70 12.94
N VAL A 126 -16.14 1.77 12.03
CA VAL A 126 -16.69 1.75 10.67
C VAL A 126 -17.37 0.43 10.39
N ASN A 127 -18.29 0.43 9.43
CA ASN A 127 -18.93 -0.79 8.97
C ASN A 127 -18.91 -0.86 7.43
N ARG A 128 -19.37 -1.98 6.89
CA ARG A 128 -19.40 -2.27 5.44
C ARG A 128 -20.21 -1.29 4.59
N TYR A 129 -20.96 -0.38 5.21
CA TYR A 129 -21.78 0.62 4.52
C TYR A 129 -21.24 2.04 4.70
N THR A 130 -20.45 2.28 5.75
CA THR A 130 -19.98 3.61 6.16
C THR A 130 -18.48 3.83 5.97
N ASN A 131 -17.72 2.79 5.65
CA ASN A 131 -16.29 2.92 5.39
C ASN A 131 -15.96 3.64 4.07
N SER A 132 -14.71 4.11 3.98
CA SER A 132 -14.25 4.88 2.84
C SER A 132 -14.23 4.08 1.54
N LEU A 133 -13.82 2.82 1.58
CA LEU A 133 -13.76 1.93 0.42
C LEU A 133 -15.13 1.82 -0.27
N THR A 134 -16.19 1.62 0.52
CA THR A 134 -17.57 1.50 0.03
C THR A 134 -18.08 2.81 -0.55
N THR A 135 -17.76 3.93 0.10
CA THR A 135 -18.15 5.26 -0.39
C THR A 135 -17.48 5.56 -1.73
N LEU A 136 -16.17 5.33 -1.84
CA LEU A 136 -15.41 5.53 -3.07
C LEU A 136 -15.90 4.64 -4.21
N LEU A 137 -16.16 3.35 -3.93
CA LEU A 137 -16.73 2.43 -4.90
C LEU A 137 -18.11 2.87 -5.40
N LYS A 138 -18.92 3.53 -4.58
CA LYS A 138 -20.19 4.11 -5.03
C LYS A 138 -19.95 5.34 -5.92
N SER A 139 -18.97 6.17 -5.58
CA SER A 139 -18.62 7.36 -6.37
C SER A 139 -18.15 7.01 -7.78
N THR A 140 -17.53 5.85 -7.99
CA THR A 140 -17.08 5.41 -9.33
C THR A 140 -18.24 5.09 -10.30
N LYS A 141 -19.48 5.01 -9.81
CA LYS A 141 -20.66 4.75 -10.65
C LYS A 141 -21.13 5.99 -11.42
N ASN A 142 -20.70 7.17 -11.00
CA ASN A 142 -21.04 8.43 -11.65
C ASN A 142 -19.81 8.97 -12.36
N GLU A 143 -20.00 9.54 -13.54
CA GLU A 143 -18.92 10.25 -14.23
C GLU A 143 -18.49 11.49 -13.44
N ASN A 144 -17.19 11.78 -13.46
CA ASN A 144 -16.60 12.93 -12.80
C ASN A 144 -15.74 13.71 -13.79
N ASN A 145 -16.03 15.00 -13.94
CA ASN A 145 -15.34 15.87 -14.91
C ASN A 145 -13.92 16.28 -14.47
N PHE A 146 -13.59 16.12 -13.19
CA PHE A 146 -12.33 16.57 -12.61
C PHE A 146 -11.33 15.43 -12.40
N VAL A 147 -11.83 14.22 -12.17
CA VAL A 147 -10.99 13.05 -11.85
C VAL A 147 -11.45 11.87 -12.68
N ASN A 148 -10.50 11.23 -13.36
CA ASN A 148 -10.76 9.94 -14.00
C ASN A 148 -10.76 8.84 -12.93
N ILE A 149 -11.93 8.29 -12.64
CA ILE A 149 -12.13 7.31 -11.58
C ILE A 149 -12.60 6.00 -12.20
N PHE A 150 -11.99 4.90 -11.77
CA PHE A 150 -12.39 3.55 -12.17
C PHE A 150 -12.28 2.61 -10.98
N ALA A 151 -13.08 1.55 -10.97
CA ALA A 151 -13.02 0.51 -9.96
C ALA A 151 -13.09 -0.88 -10.60
N ILE A 152 -12.24 -1.78 -10.13
CA ILE A 152 -12.25 -3.19 -10.50
C ILE A 152 -12.56 -4.00 -9.25
N LYS A 153 -13.48 -4.95 -9.38
CA LYS A 153 -13.68 -5.98 -8.37
C LYS A 153 -12.82 -7.18 -8.72
N LEU A 154 -11.92 -7.57 -7.82
CA LEU A 154 -11.16 -8.81 -7.98
C LEU A 154 -12.06 -10.00 -7.62
N GLU A 155 -12.26 -10.91 -8.57
CA GLU A 155 -13.15 -12.06 -8.40
C GLU A 155 -12.47 -13.29 -7.79
N LYS A 156 -11.15 -13.39 -7.99
CA LYS A 156 -10.35 -14.52 -7.53
C LYS A 156 -9.47 -14.10 -6.38
N VAL A 157 -9.63 -14.76 -5.24
CA VAL A 157 -8.68 -14.70 -4.15
C VAL A 157 -7.80 -15.93 -4.25
N LEU A 158 -6.54 -15.74 -4.64
CA LEU A 158 -5.54 -16.80 -4.59
C LEU A 158 -5.08 -16.92 -3.14
N ARG A 159 -5.46 -18.01 -2.49
CA ARG A 159 -4.97 -18.35 -1.17
C ARG A 159 -4.23 -19.68 -1.21
N GLY A 160 -3.42 -19.93 -0.18
CA GLY A 160 -2.75 -21.21 -0.03
C GLY A 160 -3.77 -22.36 0.11
N PRO A 161 -3.36 -23.61 -0.11
CA PRO A 161 -4.25 -24.77 -0.01
C PRO A 161 -4.85 -25.00 1.40
N ILE A 162 -4.39 -24.26 2.41
CA ILE A 162 -4.79 -24.40 3.82
C ILE A 162 -5.90 -23.39 4.20
N THR A 163 -6.24 -22.45 3.32
CA THR A 163 -7.17 -21.33 3.55
C THR A 163 -8.37 -21.36 2.61
#